data_AF-A0A950MZJ2-F1
#
_entry.id   AF-A0A950MZJ2-F1
#
_cell.length_a   1.000
_cell.length_b   1.000
_cell.length_c   1.000
_cell.angle_alpha   90.00
_cell.angle_beta   90.00
_cell.angle_gamma   90.00
#
_symmetry.space_group_name_H-M   'P 1'
#
loop_
_entity.id
_entity.type
_entity.pdbx_description
1 polymer ?
#
loop_
_entity_poly.entity_id
_entity_poly.type
_entity_poly.pdbx_seq_one_letter_code
_entity_poly.pdbx_strand_id
1 'polypeptide(L)' 'MEKIWLKHYPAGVPYEIDPSKYDSLVTLLEECFAKFRARRAFICMDKAMSYGELDAM' A
#
# COMPACT_ATOMS: atom_id res chain seq x y z
N MET A 1 19.34 17.36 12.66
CA MET A 1 18.38 16.87 13.68
C MET A 1 18.58 15.36 13.78
N GLU A 2 18.80 14.81 14.98
CA GLU A 2 18.97 13.36 15.16
C GLU A 2 17.62 12.65 14.93
N LYS A 3 17.56 11.69 14.00
CA LYS A 3 16.33 10.95 13.66
C LYS A 3 16.04 9.86 14.70
N ILE A 4 15.72 10.25 15.94
CA ILE A 4 15.56 9.33 17.09
C ILE A 4 14.51 8.22 16.89
N TRP A 5 13.51 8.47 16.05
CA TRP A 5 12.43 7.52 15.72
C TRP A 5 12.94 6.29 14.96
N LEU A 6 14.11 6.36 14.31
CA LEU A 6 14.68 5.21 13.60
C LEU A 6 15.03 4.05 14.55
N LYS A 7 15.23 4.32 15.85
CA LYS A 7 15.44 3.28 16.88
C LYS A 7 14.23 2.36 17.06
N HIS A 8 13.05 2.79 16.64
CA HIS A 8 11.81 2.05 16.75
C HIS A 8 11.31 1.49 15.42
N TYR A 9 12.09 1.65 14.35
CA TYR A 9 11.70 1.12 13.05
C TYR A 9 11.84 -0.42 13.05
N PRO A 10 10.86 -1.17 12.51
CA PRO A 10 10.96 -2.62 12.45
C PRO A 10 12.17 -3.07 11.62
N ALA A 11 12.78 -4.18 12.04
CA ALA A 11 13.90 -4.76 11.32
C ALA A 11 13.48 -5.12 9.88
N GLY A 12 14.28 -4.67 8.89
CA GLY A 12 14.04 -4.94 7.47
C GLY A 12 13.17 -3.91 6.75
N VAL A 13 12.63 -2.90 7.44
CA VAL A 13 11.91 -1.80 6.79
C VAL A 13 12.90 -0.67 6.47
N PRO A 14 13.02 -0.20 5.21
CA PRO A 14 13.90 0.89 4.85
C PRO A 14 13.49 2.23 5.49
N TYR A 15 14.45 2.98 6.03
CA TYR A 15 14.20 4.28 6.65
C TYR A 15 13.87 5.39 5.65
N GLU A 16 14.17 5.16 4.37
CA GLU A 16 13.98 6.11 3.28
C GLU A 16 13.33 5.38 2.10
N ILE A 17 12.50 6.10 1.37
CA ILE A 17 11.83 5.62 0.16
C ILE A 17 12.35 6.40 -1.05
N ASP A 18 12.29 5.78 -2.22
CA ASP A 18 12.49 6.48 -3.49
C ASP A 18 11.14 6.99 -4.02
N PRO A 19 10.85 8.31 -3.95
CA PRO A 19 9.61 8.87 -4.44
C PRO A 19 9.53 8.91 -5.97
N SER A 20 10.66 8.76 -6.69
CA SER A 20 10.69 8.79 -8.15
C SER A 20 10.26 7.48 -8.80
N LYS A 21 10.04 6.44 -7.99
CA LYS A 21 9.62 5.11 -8.46
C LYS A 21 8.29 5.11 -9.21
N TYR A 22 7.39 6.04 -8.87
CA TYR A 22 6.08 6.16 -9.51
C TYR A 22 5.83 7.61 -9.89
N ASP A 23 5.37 7.82 -11.12
CA ASP A 23 5.04 9.16 -11.63
C ASP A 23 3.82 9.76 -10.92
N SER A 24 2.95 8.91 -10.36
CA SER A 24 1.80 9.33 -9.59
C SER A 24 1.37 8.27 -8.57
N LEU A 25 0.60 8.71 -7.56
CA LEU A 25 -0.07 7.78 -6.64
C LEU A 25 -1.07 6.88 -7.36
N VAL A 26 -1.66 7.34 -8.47
CA VAL A 26 -2.58 6.52 -9.27
C VAL A 26 -1.84 5.31 -9.84
N THR A 27 -0.67 5.52 -10.42
CA THR A 27 0.17 4.44 -10.98
C THR A 27 0.55 3.40 -9.92
N LEU A 28 0.90 3.86 -8.71
CA LEU A 28 1.16 2.96 -7.58
C LEU A 28 -0.07 2.12 -7.22
N LEU A 29 -1.25 2.75 -7.15
CA LEU A 29 -2.50 2.07 -6.80
C LEU A 29 -2.91 1.05 -7.86
N GLU A 30 -2.79 1.39 -9.15
CA GLU A 30 -3.07 0.48 -10.26
C GLU A 30 -2.21 -0.79 -10.20
N GLU A 31 -0.89 -0.66 -9.97
CA GLU A 31 0.00 -1.81 -9.79
C GLU A 31 -0.43 -2.67 -8.60
N CYS A 32 -0.76 -2.02 -7.47
CA CYS A 32 -1.18 -2.73 -6.26
C CYS A 32 -2.49 -3.47 -6.45
N PHE A 33 -3.47 -2.86 -7.12
CA PHE A 33 -4.79 -3.47 -7.38
C PHE A 33 -4.66 -4.65 -8.33
N ALA A 34 -3.81 -4.54 -9.37
CA ALA A 34 -3.50 -5.65 -10.25
C ALA A 34 -2.82 -6.81 -9.49
N LYS A 35 -1.78 -6.50 -8.71
CA LYS A 35 -0.97 -7.51 -7.99
C LYS A 35 -1.73 -8.21 -6.88
N PHE A 36 -2.63 -7.49 -6.20
CA PHE A 36 -3.36 -7.99 -5.03
C PHE A 36 -4.84 -8.15 -5.28
N ARG A 37 -5.26 -8.26 -6.54
CA ARG A 37 -6.66 -8.30 -7.00
C ARG A 37 -7.58 -9.18 -6.15
N ALA A 38 -7.11 -10.39 -5.80
CA ALA A 38 -7.89 -11.37 -5.03
C ALA A 38 -7.94 -11.13 -3.51
N ARG A 39 -7.16 -10.18 -2.96
CA ARG A 39 -7.14 -9.89 -1.52
C ARG A 39 -8.29 -8.97 -1.14
N ARG A 40 -8.77 -9.11 0.09
CA ARG A 40 -9.79 -8.23 0.69
C ARG A 40 -9.19 -6.83 0.90
N ALA A 41 -9.80 -5.82 0.29
CA ALA A 41 -9.46 -4.41 0.45
C ALA A 41 -10.25 -3.76 1.60
N PHE A 42 -11.55 -4.07 1.70
CA PHE A 42 -12.44 -3.54 2.74
C PHE A 42 -13.28 -4.63 3.39
N ILE A 43 -13.65 -4.40 4.66
CA ILE A 43 -14.59 -5.23 5.41
C ILE A 43 -15.55 -4.31 6.17
N CYS A 44 -16.85 -4.47 5.96
CA CYS A 44 -17.89 -3.76 6.70
C CYS A 44 -19.04 -4.73 7.02
N MET A 45 -19.36 -4.91 8.30
CA MET A 45 -20.41 -5.84 8.77
C MET A 45 -20.32 -7.21 8.08
N ASP A 46 -19.16 -7.88 8.21
CA ASP A 46 -18.80 -9.16 7.57
C ASP A 46 -18.79 -9.20 6.03
N LYS A 47 -19.31 -8.17 5.36
CA LYS A 47 -19.21 -8.03 3.91
C LYS A 47 -17.81 -7.60 3.52
N ALA A 48 -17.19 -8.40 2.66
CA ALA A 48 -15.88 -8.13 2.07
C ALA A 48 -16.03 -7.41 0.74
N MET A 49 -15.04 -6.59 0.40
CA MET A 49 -14.76 -6.18 -0.98
C MET A 49 -13.29 -6.40 -1.25
N SER A 50 -12.97 -7.05 -2.36
CA SER A 50 -11.63 -7.29 -2.85
C SER A 50 -11.07 -6.08 -3.61
N TYR A 51 -9.74 -6.03 -3.77
CA TYR A 51 -9.11 -4.99 -4.61
C TYR A 51 -9.62 -5.03 -6.05
N GLY A 52 -9.92 -6.22 -6.58
CA GLY A 52 -10.46 -6.36 -7.93
C GLY A 52 -11.89 -5.87 -8.10
N GLU A 53 -12.72 -6.02 -7.07
CA GLU A 53 -14.09 -5.46 -7.06
C GLU A 53 -14.06 -3.94 -6.95
N LEU A 54 -13.18 -3.39 -6.11
CA LEU A 54 -13.00 -1.94 -5.98
C LEU A 54 -12.52 -1.29 -7.30
N ASP A 55 -11.58 -1.94 -8.00
CA ASP A 55 -11.00 -1.46 -9.27
C ASP A 55 -12.01 -1.43 -10.43
N ALA A 56 -13.08 -2.21 -10.34
CA ALA A 56 -14.11 -2.31 -11.37
C ALA A 56 -15.33 -1.38 -11.14
N MET A 57 -15.31 -0.58 -10.08
CA MET A 57 -16.35 0.41 -9.75
C MET A 57 -16.09 1.76 -10.42
#